data_AF-A0A849PXN7-F1
#
_entry.id   AF-A0A849PXN7-F1
#
_cell.length_a   1.000
_cell.length_b   1.000
_cell.length_c   1.000
_cell.angle_alpha   90.00
_cell.angle_beta   90.00
_cell.angle_gamma   90.00
#
_symmetry.space_group_name_H-M   'P 1'
#
loop_
_entity.id
_entity.type
_entity.pdbx_description
1 polymer ?
#
loop_
_entity_poly.entity_id
_entity_poly.type
_entity_poly.pdbx_seq_one_letter_code
_entity_poly.pdbx_strand_id
1 'polypeptide(L)' 'MFVGRRAPDDFTRLFQIYVKDYLECPTCKSPDTKIVKENRISFLICEACGAKSTLKGKYA' A
#
# COMPACT_ATOMS: atom_id res chain seq x y z
N MET A 1 1.03 2.71 -19.62
CA MET A 1 2.22 3.45 -20.13
C MET A 1 2.31 4.76 -19.36
N PHE A 2 3.45 5.05 -18.71
CA PHE A 2 3.68 6.37 -18.12
C PHE A 2 3.86 7.37 -19.27
N VAL A 3 3.07 8.45 -19.28
CA VAL A 3 3.11 9.47 -20.33
C VAL A 3 4.18 10.52 -19.98
N GLY A 4 5.17 10.71 -20.85
CA GLY A 4 6.23 11.72 -20.72
C GLY A 4 7.57 11.20 -20.17
N ARG A 5 8.60 12.07 -20.14
CA ARG A 5 9.89 11.78 -19.50
C ARG A 5 9.74 11.98 -17.99
N ARG A 6 9.82 10.89 -17.22
CA ARG A 6 9.95 10.92 -15.76
C ARG A 6 11.39 10.62 -15.36
N ALA A 7 11.89 11.33 -14.35
CA ALA A 7 13.18 10.98 -13.75
C ALA A 7 13.05 9.65 -12.98
N PRO A 8 14.13 8.85 -12.87
CA PRO A 8 14.13 7.62 -12.08
C PRO A 8 13.78 7.87 -10.60
N ASP A 9 14.08 9.06 -10.08
CA ASP A 9 13.79 9.48 -8.71
C ASP A 9 12.28 9.53 -8.40
N ASP A 10 11.45 9.97 -9.36
CA ASP A 10 10.00 10.01 -9.21
C ASP A 10 9.43 8.61 -8.98
N PHE A 11 9.93 7.61 -9.72
CA PHE A 11 9.50 6.23 -9.57
C PHE A 11 9.91 5.66 -8.22
N THR A 12 11.12 5.97 -7.76
CA THR A 12 11.63 5.52 -6.46
C THR A 12 10.73 6.03 -5.33
N ARG A 13 10.31 7.30 -5.38
CA ARG A 13 9.37 7.89 -4.42
C ARG A 13 8.01 7.20 -4.45
N LEU A 14 7.45 6.97 -5.65
CA LEU A 14 6.16 6.28 -5.79
C LEU A 14 6.22 4.85 -5.24
N PHE A 15 7.32 4.15 -5.50
CA PHE A 15 7.54 2.79 -5.01
C PHE A 15 7.64 2.75 -3.48
N GLN A 16 8.37 3.69 -2.87
CA GLN A 16 8.46 3.79 -1.42
C GLN A 16 7.10 4.05 -0.77
N ILE A 17 6.28 4.92 -1.35
CA ILE A 17 4.91 5.17 -0.85
C ILE A 17 4.07 3.89 -0.99
N TYR A 18 4.15 3.20 -2.13
CA TYR A 18 3.40 1.96 -2.34
C TYR A 18 3.79 0.88 -1.33
N VAL A 19 5.09 0.66 -1.10
CA VAL A 19 5.56 -0.30 -0.10
C VAL A 19 5.07 0.08 1.30
N LYS A 20 5.15 1.36 1.66
CA LYS A 20 4.75 1.80 2.99
C LYS A 20 3.23 1.70 3.23
N ASP A 21 2.42 2.00 2.22
CA ASP A 21 0.96 2.03 2.38
C ASP A 21 0.30 0.67 2.14
N TYR A 22 0.90 -0.21 1.32
CA TYR A 22 0.29 -1.47 0.90
C TYR A 22 1.03 -2.73 1.36
N LEU A 23 2.30 -2.65 1.76
CA LEU A 23 3.08 -3.78 2.26
C LEU A 23 3.35 -3.66 3.76
N GLU A 24 3.72 -2.47 4.24
CA GLU A 24 4.09 -2.26 5.64
C GLU A 24 2.85 -2.03 6.53
N CYS A 25 2.69 -2.87 7.56
CA CYS A 25 1.67 -2.63 8.57
C CYS A 25 2.09 -1.47 9.50
N PRO A 26 1.23 -0.45 9.76
CA PRO A 26 1.58 0.68 10.60
C PRO A 26 1.83 0.32 12.07
N THR A 27 1.37 -0.85 12.53
CA THR A 27 1.49 -1.28 13.93
C THR A 27 2.75 -2.08 14.19
N CYS A 28 3.08 -3.05 13.34
CA CYS A 28 4.20 -3.97 13.57
C CYS A 28 5.37 -3.81 12.59
N LYS A 29 5.23 -2.97 11.55
CA LYS A 29 6.20 -2.83 10.44
C LYS A 29 6.53 -4.14 9.71
N SER A 30 5.72 -5.18 9.92
CA SER A 30 5.86 -6.42 9.18
C SER A 30 5.39 -6.20 7.73
N PRO A 31 6.10 -6.74 6.74
CA PRO A 31 5.67 -6.71 5.33
C PRO A 31 4.56 -7.73 5.03
N ASP A 32 4.22 -8.59 6.00
CA ASP A 32 3.16 -9.60 5.90
C ASP A 32 1.77 -8.97 6.06
N THR A 33 1.29 -8.39 4.98
CA THR A 33 -0.06 -7.82 4.87
C THR A 33 -0.80 -8.34 3.64
N LYS A 34 -2.11 -8.46 3.78
CA LYS A 34 -3.02 -8.98 2.77
C LYS A 34 -4.11 -7.96 2.48
N ILE A 35 -4.36 -7.72 1.21
CA ILE A 35 -5.38 -6.77 0.76
C ILE A 35 -6.66 -7.55 0.46
N VAL A 36 -7.73 -7.25 1.19
CA VAL A 36 -9.06 -7.85 1.01
C VAL A 36 -10.02 -6.75 0.55
N LYS A 37 -10.61 -6.93 -0.63
CA LYS A 37 -11.65 -6.03 -1.14
C LYS A 37 -13.01 -6.51 -0.68
N GLU A 38 -13.69 -5.71 0.13
CA GLU A 38 -15.06 -6.00 0.54
C GLU A 38 -15.97 -4.87 0.05
N ASN A 39 -16.91 -5.21 -0.84
CA ASN A 39 -17.75 -4.27 -1.58
C ASN A 39 -16.93 -3.23 -2.38
N ARG A 40 -16.93 -1.98 -1.92
CA ARG A 40 -16.25 -0.83 -2.55
C ARG A 40 -15.03 -0.36 -1.76
N ILE A 41 -14.70 -1.02 -0.65
CA ILE A 41 -13.64 -0.61 0.26
C ILE A 41 -12.58 -1.70 0.29
N SER A 42 -11.33 -1.31 0.09
CA SER A 42 -10.18 -2.19 0.23
C SER A 42 -9.71 -2.13 1.68
N PHE A 43 -9.52 -3.29 2.30
CA PHE A 43 -8.99 -3.44 3.65
C PHE A 43 -7.61 -4.07 3.58
N LEU A 44 -6.65 -3.50 4.30
CA LEU A 44 -5.35 -4.10 4.54
C LEU A 44 -5.44 -4.87 5.86
N ILE A 45 -5.21 -6.17 5.81
CA ILE A 45 -5.21 -7.06 6.97
C ILE A 45 -3.78 -7.57 7.17
N CYS A 46 -3.19 -7.27 8.32
CA CYS A 46 -1.87 -7.81 8.64
C CYS A 46 -2.00 -9.22 9.21
N GLU A 47 -1.23 -10.18 8.67
CA GLU A 47 -1.24 -11.56 9.15
C GLU A 47 -0.39 -11.73 10.43
N ALA A 48 0.62 -10.88 10.63
CA ALA A 48 1.48 -10.93 11.82
C ALA A 48 0.80 -10.38 13.10
N CYS A 49 -0.01 -9.32 12.99
CA CYS A 49 -0.64 -8.67 14.15
C CYS A 49 -2.17 -8.67 14.14
N GLY A 50 -2.81 -9.14 13.06
CA GLY A 50 -4.27 -9.14 12.91
C GLY A 50 -4.88 -7.73 12.74
N ALA A 51 -4.05 -6.69 12.60
CA ALA A 51 -4.55 -5.33 12.43
C ALA A 51 -5.31 -5.19 11.11
N LYS A 52 -6.56 -4.73 11.20
CA LYS A 52 -7.38 -4.35 10.04
C LYS A 52 -7.30 -2.84 9.85
N SER A 53 -6.73 -2.42 8.72
CA SER A 53 -6.67 -1.02 8.32
C SER A 53 -7.50 -0.81 7.07
N THR A 54 -8.20 0.32 6.98
CA THR A 54 -8.90 0.69 5.75
C THR A 54 -7.91 1.34 4.80
N LEU A 55 -7.76 0.81 3.59
CA LEU A 55 -6.97 1.47 2.56
C LEU A 55 -7.80 2.60 1.97
N LYS A 56 -7.61 3.81 2.50
CA LYS A 56 -8.11 5.04 1.88
C LYS A 56 -7.06 5.58 0.92
N GLY A 57 -6.89 4.93 -0.22
CA GLY A 57 -6.00 5.43 -1.26
C GLY A 57 -6.64 6.59 -2.02
N LYS A 58 -5.90 7.69 -2.22
CA LYS A 58 -6.14 8.61 -3.35
C LYS A 58 -5.98 7.92 -4.72
N TYR A 59 -5.51 6.66 -4.72
CA TYR A 59 -5.18 5.82 -5.88
C TYR A 59 -5.79 4.40 -5.76
N ALA A 60 -6.88 4.25 -4.98
CA ALA A 60 -7.67 3.01 -4.91
C ALA A 60 -8.65 2.89 -6.08
#